data_AF-A0A2G9PP76-F1
#
_entry.id   AF-A0A2G9PP76-F1
#
_cell.length_a   1.000
_cell.length_b   1.000
_cell.length_c   1.000
_cell.angle_alpha   90.00
_cell.angle_beta   90.00
_cell.angle_gamma   90.00
#
_symmetry.space_group_name_H-M   'P 1'
#
loop_
_entity.id
_entity.type
_entity.pdbx_description
1 polymer ?
#
loop_
_entity_poly.entity_id
_entity_poly.type
_entity_poly.pdbx_seq_one_letter_code
_entity_poly.pdbx_strand_id
1 'polypeptide(L)'
;MPKRNQKGKKKTTSKQINTKAIDKKLNQIIDNQKKILNKETEIESMEESDMDEEKRIERLDKEEIEELHHVEDMEREEIDELRHLEHLEDEIKKEVGPHPLRKITYRDFVKAVIGAVFGIVGHFAFLYGTHLAEDISVFRATILYLISFLIAVGFIYYSGFRKVKGYRVLRFIPVRVVTIYFISLLVIVLVLLAFGLVDISNGFERLYKEVGAISILAILGACTADLVGRE
;
A
#
# COMPACT_ATOMS: atom_id res chain seq x y z
N MET A 1 3.58 -24.38 148.08
CA MET A 1 2.57 -23.28 148.17
C MET A 1 3.30 -21.95 147.94
N PRO A 2 2.68 -20.84 147.46
CA PRO A 2 1.63 -20.67 146.44
C PRO A 2 1.85 -19.45 145.47
N LYS A 3 1.09 -19.44 144.35
CA LYS A 3 0.35 -18.31 143.68
C LYS A 3 1.06 -17.06 143.07
N ARG A 4 0.82 -16.87 141.75
CA ARG A 4 -0.13 -15.92 141.06
C ARG A 4 0.46 -14.92 140.03
N ASN A 5 -0.26 -14.84 138.88
CA ASN A 5 -0.49 -13.67 137.98
C ASN A 5 0.67 -13.18 137.09
N GLN A 6 0.53 -12.73 135.83
CA GLN A 6 -0.60 -12.21 135.02
C GLN A 6 -0.33 -12.29 133.48
N LYS A 7 -1.44 -12.48 132.73
CA LYS A 7 -1.85 -12.02 131.37
C LYS A 7 -0.87 -11.23 130.45
N GLY A 8 -0.97 -11.50 129.13
CA GLY A 8 -0.67 -10.48 128.09
C GLY A 8 -0.68 -10.96 126.63
N LYS A 9 -1.64 -10.44 125.84
CA LYS A 9 -1.93 -10.64 124.39
C LYS A 9 -0.78 -10.34 123.40
N LYS A 10 -0.77 -11.01 122.23
CA LYS A 10 -0.90 -10.48 120.84
C LYS A 10 -0.11 -11.30 119.80
N LYS A 11 -0.78 -11.71 118.70
CA LYS A 11 -0.50 -11.31 117.30
C LYS A 11 -1.18 -12.28 116.29
N THR A 12 -2.40 -11.94 115.92
CA THR A 12 -3.02 -12.34 114.64
C THR A 12 -2.54 -11.38 113.55
N THR A 13 -1.49 -11.75 112.84
CA THR A 13 -0.95 -11.01 111.68
C THR A 13 -0.69 -11.97 110.52
N SER A 14 -1.75 -12.49 109.89
CA SER A 14 -1.60 -13.24 108.63
C SER A 14 -2.69 -12.97 107.57
N LYS A 15 -3.76 -12.21 107.91
CA LYS A 15 -4.88 -11.96 106.98
C LYS A 15 -4.81 -10.62 106.21
N GLN A 16 -3.91 -9.71 106.60
CA GLN A 16 -3.80 -8.35 106.02
C GLN A 16 -2.81 -8.24 104.84
N ILE A 17 -2.05 -9.31 104.54
CA ILE A 17 -1.05 -9.32 103.46
C ILE A 17 -1.69 -9.67 102.11
N ASN A 18 -2.86 -10.31 102.09
CA ASN A 18 -3.49 -10.80 100.86
C ASN A 18 -4.32 -9.72 100.12
N THR A 19 -4.92 -8.76 100.82
CA THR A 19 -5.72 -7.69 100.19
C THR A 19 -4.87 -6.68 99.44
N LYS A 20 -3.72 -6.25 99.98
CA LYS A 20 -2.79 -5.36 99.28
C LYS A 20 -2.17 -5.98 98.01
N ALA A 21 -1.93 -7.29 98.01
CA ALA A 21 -1.43 -8.01 96.84
C ALA A 21 -2.51 -8.12 95.75
N ILE A 22 -3.77 -8.32 96.15
CA ILE A 22 -4.94 -8.31 95.26
C ILE A 22 -5.13 -6.91 94.66
N ASP A 23 -5.11 -5.84 95.45
CA ASP A 23 -5.24 -4.47 94.96
C ASP A 23 -4.13 -4.09 93.97
N LYS A 24 -2.89 -4.52 94.25
CA LYS A 24 -1.75 -4.29 93.33
C LYS A 24 -1.95 -5.02 91.99
N LYS A 25 -2.43 -6.27 92.02
CA LYS A 25 -2.77 -7.02 90.80
C LYS A 25 -3.97 -6.41 90.07
N LEU A 26 -4.97 -5.93 90.80
CA LEU A 26 -6.15 -5.27 90.24
C LEU A 26 -5.74 -3.98 89.50
N ASN A 27 -4.89 -3.16 90.10
CA ASN A 27 -4.35 -1.96 89.45
C ASN A 27 -3.50 -2.30 88.22
N GLN A 28 -2.69 -3.36 88.26
CA GLN A 28 -1.98 -3.83 87.06
C GLN A 28 -2.92 -4.29 85.95
N ILE A 29 -4.02 -4.97 86.30
CA ILE A 29 -5.03 -5.39 85.33
C ILE A 29 -5.72 -4.17 84.72
N ILE A 30 -6.07 -3.17 85.53
CA ILE A 30 -6.69 -1.92 85.06
C ILE A 30 -5.74 -1.14 84.15
N ASP A 31 -4.45 -1.04 84.50
CA ASP A 31 -3.45 -0.38 83.65
C ASP A 31 -3.24 -1.13 82.33
N ASN A 32 -3.26 -2.47 82.36
CA ASN A 32 -3.20 -3.27 81.15
C ASN A 32 -4.48 -3.11 80.30
N GLN A 33 -5.66 -3.08 80.91
CA GLN A 33 -6.92 -2.84 80.21
C GLN A 33 -6.94 -1.46 79.54
N LYS A 34 -6.43 -0.40 80.21
CA LYS A 34 -6.28 0.92 79.59
C LYS A 34 -5.31 0.92 78.41
N LYS A 35 -4.20 0.20 78.51
CA LYS A 35 -3.24 0.06 77.40
C LYS A 35 -3.83 -0.69 76.21
N ILE A 36 -4.64 -1.73 76.47
CA ILE A 36 -5.34 -2.46 75.42
C ILE A 36 -6.36 -1.56 74.75
N LEU A 37 -7.18 -0.85 75.54
CA LEU A 37 -8.19 0.07 75.00
C LEU A 37 -7.56 1.16 74.12
N ASN A 38 -6.47 1.78 74.55
CA ASN A 38 -5.77 2.78 73.74
C ASN A 38 -5.23 2.21 72.42
N LYS A 39 -4.75 0.96 72.44
CA LYS A 39 -4.29 0.26 71.23
C LYS A 39 -5.45 -0.10 70.31
N GLU A 40 -6.59 -0.52 70.86
CA GLU A 40 -7.80 -0.79 70.07
C GLU A 40 -8.26 0.49 69.36
N THR A 41 -8.30 1.63 70.05
CA THR A 41 -8.67 2.91 69.43
C THR A 41 -7.66 3.35 68.36
N GLU A 42 -6.36 3.11 68.58
CA GLU A 42 -5.32 3.38 67.57
C GLU A 42 -5.48 2.49 66.33
N ILE A 43 -5.76 1.19 66.53
CA ILE A 43 -6.03 0.23 65.45
C ILE A 43 -7.28 0.63 64.67
N GLU A 44 -8.37 0.97 65.36
CA GLU A 44 -9.63 1.38 64.73
C GLU A 44 -9.44 2.63 63.86
N SER A 45 -8.62 3.59 64.31
CA SER A 45 -8.27 4.77 63.50
C SER A 45 -7.38 4.46 62.29
N MET A 46 -6.49 3.47 62.39
CA MET A 46 -5.66 3.02 61.27
C MET A 46 -6.49 2.25 60.24
N GLU A 47 -7.39 1.38 60.68
CA GLU A 47 -8.29 0.62 59.80
C GLU A 47 -9.22 1.57 59.01
N GLU A 48 -9.70 2.64 59.65
CA GLU A 48 -10.51 3.66 58.97
C GLU A 48 -9.70 4.41 57.91
N SER A 49 -8.43 4.76 58.20
CA SER A 49 -7.56 5.40 57.20
C SER A 49 -7.19 4.47 56.04
N ASP A 50 -6.93 3.20 56.32
CA ASP A 50 -6.59 2.20 55.29
C ASP A 50 -7.78 1.98 54.35
N MET A 51 -9.01 1.91 54.89
CA MET A 51 -10.21 1.79 54.07
C MET A 51 -10.46 3.01 53.18
N ASP A 52 -10.16 4.22 53.66
CA ASP A 52 -10.32 5.43 52.87
C ASP A 52 -9.26 5.54 51.77
N GLU A 53 -8.04 5.08 52.03
CA GLU A 53 -6.97 4.98 51.04
C GLU A 53 -7.29 3.93 49.97
N GLU A 54 -7.78 2.75 50.36
CA GLU A 54 -8.21 1.69 49.43
C GLU A 54 -9.34 2.17 48.50
N LYS A 55 -10.35 2.87 49.03
CA LYS A 55 -11.42 3.48 48.22
C LYS A 55 -10.92 4.58 47.29
N ARG A 56 -9.79 5.22 47.60
CA ARG A 56 -9.19 6.24 46.75
C ARG A 56 -8.43 5.59 45.61
N ILE A 57 -7.69 4.51 45.89
CA ILE A 57 -7.00 3.70 44.89
C ILE A 57 -8.01 3.09 43.92
N GLU A 58 -9.10 2.47 44.41
CA GLU A 58 -10.12 1.86 43.54
C GLU A 58 -10.79 2.87 42.59
N ARG A 59 -10.89 4.15 43.01
CA ARG A 59 -11.41 5.23 42.15
C ARG A 59 -10.42 5.60 41.06
N LEU A 60 -9.15 5.74 41.39
CA LEU A 60 -8.09 6.03 40.43
C LEU A 60 -7.94 4.91 39.41
N ASP A 61 -7.97 3.65 39.85
CA ASP A 61 -7.88 2.49 38.96
C ASP A 61 -9.06 2.45 37.95
N LYS A 62 -10.27 2.82 38.39
CA LYS A 62 -11.44 2.90 37.49
C LYS A 62 -11.29 4.00 36.45
N GLU A 63 -10.80 5.18 36.86
CA GLU A 63 -10.55 6.30 35.95
C GLU A 63 -9.48 5.93 34.90
N GLU A 64 -8.38 5.28 35.33
CA GLU A 64 -7.31 4.84 34.43
C GLU A 64 -7.80 3.77 33.43
N ILE A 65 -8.65 2.84 33.87
CA ILE A 65 -9.25 1.83 32.98
C ILE A 65 -10.18 2.48 31.94
N GLU A 66 -10.98 3.47 32.34
CA GLU A 66 -11.85 4.19 31.40
C GLU A 66 -11.04 4.97 30.35
N GLU A 67 -9.95 5.63 30.75
CA GLU A 67 -9.05 6.31 29.82
C GLU A 67 -8.39 5.33 28.84
N LEU A 68 -7.92 4.19 29.32
CA LEU A 68 -7.33 3.15 28.47
C LEU A 68 -8.31 2.62 27.43
N HIS A 69 -9.56 2.37 27.81
CA HIS A 69 -10.60 1.96 26.88
C HIS A 69 -10.87 3.03 25.81
N HIS A 70 -10.87 4.30 26.20
CA HIS A 70 -11.07 5.39 25.23
C HIS A 70 -9.92 5.48 24.22
N VAL A 71 -8.68 5.25 24.66
CA VAL A 71 -7.52 5.20 23.76
C VAL A 71 -7.58 4.01 22.82
N GLU A 72 -7.95 2.82 23.31
CA GLU A 72 -8.12 1.63 22.44
C GLU A 72 -9.17 1.83 21.35
N ASP A 73 -10.29 2.49 21.67
CA ASP A 73 -11.33 2.79 20.70
C ASP A 73 -10.84 3.77 19.61
N MET A 74 -10.11 4.82 20.00
CA MET A 74 -9.50 5.75 19.03
C MET A 74 -8.49 5.06 18.11
N GLU A 75 -7.62 4.20 18.65
CA GLU A 75 -6.64 3.47 17.83
C GLU A 75 -7.32 2.53 16.81
N ARG A 76 -8.45 1.92 17.18
CA ARG A 76 -9.22 1.09 16.24
C ARG A 76 -9.81 1.90 15.09
N GLU A 77 -10.35 3.08 15.38
CA GLU A 77 -10.89 3.97 14.35
C GLU A 77 -9.78 4.42 13.38
N GLU A 78 -8.60 4.79 13.89
CA GLU A 78 -7.46 5.16 13.05
C GLU A 78 -6.99 4.01 12.14
N ILE A 79 -6.95 2.78 12.66
CA ILE A 79 -6.56 1.60 11.87
C ILE A 79 -7.57 1.34 10.74
N ASP A 80 -8.87 1.49 11.01
CA ASP A 80 -9.91 1.30 10.01
C ASP A 80 -9.88 2.40 8.95
N GLU A 81 -9.61 3.66 9.33
CA GLU A 81 -9.38 4.75 8.37
C GLU A 81 -8.15 4.49 7.48
N LEU A 82 -7.04 4.03 8.06
CA LEU A 82 -5.83 3.70 7.30
C LEU A 82 -6.09 2.59 6.28
N ARG A 83 -6.84 1.53 6.65
CA ARG A 83 -7.26 0.49 5.71
C ARG A 83 -8.16 1.03 4.61
N HIS A 84 -9.06 1.95 4.94
CA HIS A 84 -9.92 2.58 3.94
C HIS A 84 -9.11 3.41 2.95
N LEU A 85 -8.13 4.18 3.42
CA LEU A 85 -7.18 4.93 2.60
C LEU A 85 -6.33 4.04 1.70
N GLU A 86 -5.84 2.91 2.21
CA GLU A 86 -5.07 1.94 1.41
C GLU A 86 -5.93 1.34 0.29
N HIS A 87 -7.18 0.98 0.59
CA HIS A 87 -8.13 0.53 -0.43
C HIS A 87 -8.42 1.61 -1.48
N LEU A 88 -8.59 2.87 -1.06
CA LEU A 88 -8.76 3.99 -1.98
C LEU A 88 -7.52 4.19 -2.86
N GLU A 89 -6.32 4.10 -2.29
CA GLU A 89 -5.07 4.20 -3.05
C GLU A 89 -4.96 3.09 -4.09
N ASP A 90 -5.35 1.87 -3.74
CA ASP A 90 -5.36 0.73 -4.66
C ASP A 90 -6.41 0.88 -5.77
N GLU A 91 -7.60 1.38 -5.47
CA GLU A 91 -8.62 1.72 -6.48
C GLU A 91 -8.13 2.82 -7.40
N ILE A 92 -7.55 3.89 -6.84
CA ILE A 92 -6.93 4.97 -7.60
C ILE A 92 -5.79 4.40 -8.47
N LYS A 93 -4.87 3.59 -7.95
CA LYS A 93 -3.81 2.95 -8.76
C LYS A 93 -4.36 2.09 -9.89
N LYS A 94 -5.50 1.41 -9.70
CA LYS A 94 -6.18 0.65 -10.76
C LYS A 94 -6.80 1.58 -11.80
N GLU A 95 -7.38 2.72 -11.41
CA GLU A 95 -8.03 3.68 -12.31
C GLU A 95 -7.06 4.63 -13.04
N VAL A 96 -6.06 5.17 -12.34
CA VAL A 96 -4.98 6.04 -12.88
C VAL A 96 -3.70 5.29 -13.19
N GLY A 97 -3.74 3.95 -13.23
CA GLY A 97 -2.67 3.11 -13.75
C GLY A 97 -2.13 3.67 -15.07
N PRO A 98 -0.81 3.57 -15.32
CA PRO A 98 -0.11 4.33 -16.34
C PRO A 98 -0.81 4.15 -17.68
N HIS A 99 -1.55 5.18 -18.10
CA HIS A 99 -2.29 5.14 -19.34
C HIS A 99 -1.32 4.76 -20.48
N PRO A 100 -1.59 3.67 -21.23
CA PRO A 100 -0.70 3.09 -22.26
C PRO A 100 -0.48 4.00 -23.48
N LEU A 101 -0.82 5.29 -23.35
CA LEU A 101 -0.75 6.33 -24.36
C LEU A 101 0.25 7.44 -23.99
N ARG A 102 0.91 7.37 -22.83
CA ARG A 102 1.64 8.53 -22.28
C ARG A 102 3.04 8.75 -22.86
N LYS A 103 3.73 7.73 -23.40
CA LYS A 103 5.04 7.89 -24.07
C LYS A 103 5.26 6.81 -25.14
N ILE A 104 5.79 7.23 -26.30
CA ILE A 104 6.38 6.31 -27.28
C ILE A 104 7.49 5.56 -26.55
N THR A 105 7.36 4.24 -26.49
CA THR A 105 8.30 3.39 -25.77
C THR A 105 9.14 2.59 -26.77
N TYR A 106 10.36 2.20 -26.38
CA TYR A 106 11.18 1.29 -27.19
C TYR A 106 10.44 0.00 -27.60
N ARG A 107 9.48 -0.44 -26.78
CA ARG A 107 8.57 -1.56 -27.11
C ARG A 107 7.76 -1.31 -28.37
N ASP A 108 7.26 -0.08 -28.58
CA ASP A 108 6.48 0.27 -29.77
C ASP A 108 7.37 0.23 -31.03
N PHE A 109 8.62 0.64 -30.90
CA PHE A 109 9.61 0.53 -31.96
C PHE A 109 9.85 -0.93 -32.35
N VAL A 110 10.14 -1.80 -31.37
CA VAL A 110 10.40 -3.22 -31.60
C VAL A 110 9.18 -3.92 -32.23
N LYS A 111 7.96 -3.62 -31.75
CA LYS A 111 6.72 -4.17 -32.33
C LYS A 111 6.53 -3.72 -33.77
N ALA A 112 6.75 -2.44 -34.07
CA ALA A 112 6.63 -1.92 -35.43
C ALA A 112 7.63 -2.60 -36.37
N VAL A 113 8.88 -2.81 -35.92
CA VAL A 113 9.89 -3.55 -36.69
C VAL A 113 9.46 -4.98 -36.96
N ILE A 114 9.12 -5.74 -35.90
CA ILE A 114 8.71 -7.14 -36.02
C ILE A 114 7.48 -7.25 -36.93
N GLY A 115 6.45 -6.44 -36.69
CA GLY A 115 5.24 -6.44 -37.49
C GLY A 115 5.49 -6.07 -38.95
N ALA A 116 6.33 -5.07 -39.23
CA ALA A 116 6.70 -4.72 -40.60
C ALA A 116 7.43 -5.87 -41.30
N VAL A 117 8.40 -6.50 -40.63
CA VAL A 117 9.12 -7.66 -41.18
C VAL A 117 8.14 -8.80 -41.49
N PHE A 118 7.24 -9.15 -40.57
CA PHE A 118 6.23 -10.19 -40.83
C PHE A 118 5.26 -9.80 -41.94
N GLY A 119 4.86 -8.52 -42.03
CA GLY A 119 4.01 -8.01 -43.09
C GLY A 119 4.66 -8.19 -44.47
N ILE A 120 5.97 -7.89 -44.57
CA ILE A 120 6.72 -7.95 -45.83
C ILE A 120 7.11 -9.40 -46.18
N VAL A 121 7.79 -10.08 -45.25
CA VAL A 121 8.37 -11.41 -45.46
C VAL A 121 7.27 -12.47 -45.49
N GLY A 122 6.30 -12.40 -44.57
CA GLY A 122 5.23 -13.38 -44.46
C GLY A 122 4.30 -13.41 -45.68
N HIS A 123 4.16 -12.29 -46.39
CA HIS A 123 3.37 -12.21 -47.62
C HIS A 123 4.22 -12.22 -48.90
N PHE A 124 5.53 -12.48 -48.79
CA PHE A 124 6.47 -12.39 -49.92
C PHE A 124 6.36 -11.06 -50.69
N ALA A 125 5.97 -9.99 -49.99
CA ALA A 125 5.65 -8.69 -50.57
C ALA A 125 6.87 -8.07 -51.26
N PHE A 126 8.08 -8.40 -50.81
CA PHE A 126 9.32 -7.92 -51.40
C PHE A 126 9.57 -8.45 -52.82
N LEU A 127 9.12 -9.68 -53.14
CA LEU A 127 9.25 -10.25 -54.49
C LEU A 127 8.21 -9.68 -55.45
N TYR A 128 6.95 -9.61 -55.02
CA TYR A 128 5.89 -9.05 -55.86
C TYR A 128 5.98 -7.54 -55.98
N GLY A 129 6.47 -6.87 -54.94
CA GLY A 129 6.62 -5.42 -54.88
C GLY A 129 7.66 -4.88 -55.86
N THR A 130 8.75 -5.61 -56.12
CA THR A 130 9.75 -5.21 -57.12
C THR A 130 9.21 -5.33 -58.54
N HIS A 131 8.53 -6.42 -58.87
CA HIS A 131 7.86 -6.56 -60.16
C HIS A 131 6.78 -5.50 -60.36
N LEU A 132 5.95 -5.26 -59.33
CA LEU A 132 4.91 -4.26 -59.38
C LEU A 132 5.47 -2.83 -59.53
N ALA A 133 6.66 -2.56 -58.99
CA ALA A 133 7.31 -1.26 -59.08
C ALA A 133 7.78 -0.90 -60.49
N GLU A 134 8.06 -1.88 -61.36
CA GLU A 134 8.47 -1.65 -62.74
C GLU A 134 7.34 -1.01 -63.57
N ASP A 135 6.09 -1.40 -63.29
CA ASP A 135 4.89 -0.92 -63.99
C ASP A 135 4.25 0.33 -63.36
N ILE A 136 4.75 0.76 -62.20
CA ILE A 136 4.17 1.85 -61.41
C ILE A 136 4.87 3.17 -61.71
N SER A 137 4.08 4.20 -62.00
CA SER A 137 4.59 5.58 -62.07
C SER A 137 4.84 6.16 -60.67
N VAL A 138 5.74 7.13 -60.57
CA VAL A 138 6.05 7.83 -59.30
C VAL A 138 4.79 8.42 -58.66
N PHE A 139 3.86 8.92 -59.48
CA PHE A 139 2.57 9.44 -59.02
C PHE A 139 1.71 8.36 -58.33
N ARG A 140 1.62 7.17 -58.94
CA ARG A 140 0.91 6.03 -58.33
C ARG A 140 1.58 5.56 -57.04
N ALA A 141 2.92 5.51 -57.02
CA ALA A 141 3.66 5.21 -55.79
C ALA A 141 3.36 6.22 -54.67
N THR A 142 3.31 7.51 -55.00
CA THR A 142 2.94 8.58 -54.05
C THR A 142 1.54 8.37 -53.46
N ILE A 143 0.58 7.97 -54.30
CA ILE A 143 -0.78 7.62 -53.85
C ILE A 143 -0.74 6.43 -52.89
N LEU A 144 0.06 5.40 -53.17
CA LEU A 144 0.20 4.24 -52.28
C LEU A 144 0.76 4.63 -50.90
N TYR A 145 1.75 5.53 -50.84
CA TYR A 145 2.25 6.08 -49.58
C TYR A 145 1.17 6.83 -48.78
N LEU A 146 0.35 7.62 -49.47
CA LEU A 146 -0.74 8.36 -48.84
C LEU A 146 -1.82 7.40 -48.31
N ILE A 147 -2.21 6.42 -49.11
CA ILE A 147 -3.19 5.40 -48.72
C ILE A 147 -2.66 4.60 -47.53
N SER A 148 -1.40 4.16 -47.56
CA SER A 148 -0.83 3.39 -46.46
C SER A 148 -0.74 4.20 -45.17
N PHE A 149 -0.45 5.50 -45.26
CA PHE A 149 -0.51 6.40 -44.10
C PHE A 149 -1.95 6.55 -43.56
N LEU A 150 -2.95 6.72 -44.44
CA LEU A 150 -4.36 6.79 -44.03
C LEU A 150 -4.85 5.50 -43.38
N ILE A 151 -4.41 4.35 -43.87
CA ILE A 151 -4.67 3.04 -43.25
C ILE A 151 -4.07 3.00 -41.84
N ALA A 152 -2.83 3.45 -41.66
CA ALA A 152 -2.18 3.51 -40.34
C ALA A 152 -2.96 4.39 -39.36
N VAL A 153 -3.38 5.59 -39.80
CA VAL A 153 -4.24 6.48 -39.01
C VAL A 153 -5.54 5.78 -38.66
N GLY A 154 -6.22 5.16 -39.63
CA GLY A 154 -7.48 4.45 -39.41
C GLY A 154 -7.35 3.30 -38.41
N PHE A 155 -6.31 2.48 -38.52
CA PHE A 155 -6.03 1.37 -37.59
C PHE A 155 -5.79 1.85 -36.16
N ILE A 156 -4.95 2.89 -35.99
CA ILE A 156 -4.63 3.42 -34.67
C ILE A 156 -5.80 4.20 -34.09
N TYR A 157 -6.55 4.92 -34.92
CA TYR A 157 -7.78 5.62 -34.50
C TYR A 157 -8.81 4.62 -34.00
N TYR A 158 -9.17 3.62 -34.80
CA TYR A 158 -10.20 2.64 -34.46
C TYR A 158 -9.82 1.82 -33.21
N SER A 159 -8.55 1.41 -33.11
CA SER A 159 -8.07 0.67 -31.96
C SER A 159 -7.86 1.51 -30.69
N GLY A 160 -7.52 2.80 -30.84
CA GLY A 160 -7.23 3.71 -29.74
C GLY A 160 -8.49 4.28 -29.10
N PHE A 161 -9.54 4.53 -29.90
CA PHE A 161 -10.76 5.17 -29.42
C PHE A 161 -11.70 4.26 -28.62
N ARG A 162 -11.51 2.94 -28.65
CA ARG A 162 -12.44 2.01 -27.98
C ARG A 162 -12.43 2.12 -26.44
N LYS A 163 -11.41 2.75 -25.83
CA LYS A 163 -11.21 2.76 -24.37
C LYS A 163 -11.06 4.13 -23.70
N VAL A 164 -11.14 5.27 -24.40
CA VAL A 164 -10.76 6.55 -23.77
C VAL A 164 -11.77 7.68 -24.05
N LYS A 165 -12.60 7.99 -23.05
CA LYS A 165 -13.52 9.14 -23.01
C LYS A 165 -12.80 10.47 -22.65
N GLY A 166 -11.67 10.80 -23.32
CA GLY A 166 -10.87 11.98 -22.93
C GLY A 166 -10.26 12.78 -24.08
N TYR A 167 -10.42 14.10 -24.05
CA TYR A 167 -9.90 15.07 -25.04
C TYR A 167 -8.36 15.05 -25.22
N ARG A 168 -7.60 14.51 -24.25
CA ARG A 168 -6.12 14.51 -24.28
C ARG A 168 -5.52 13.48 -25.26
N VAL A 169 -6.29 12.50 -25.71
CA VAL A 169 -5.82 11.41 -26.60
C VAL A 169 -5.49 11.89 -28.01
N LEU A 170 -6.16 12.95 -28.48
CA LEU A 170 -6.01 13.48 -29.84
C LEU A 170 -4.57 13.97 -30.15
N ARG A 171 -3.81 14.38 -29.12
CA ARG A 171 -2.44 14.90 -29.29
C ARG A 171 -1.37 13.81 -29.39
N PHE A 172 -1.59 12.63 -28.81
CA PHE A 172 -0.59 11.56 -28.74
C PHE A 172 -0.71 10.51 -29.86
N ILE A 173 -1.94 10.27 -30.37
CA ILE A 173 -2.19 9.42 -31.55
C ILE A 173 -1.34 9.81 -32.76
N PRO A 174 -1.27 11.08 -33.21
CA PRO A 174 -0.55 11.43 -34.43
C PRO A 174 0.93 11.10 -34.35
N VAL A 175 1.58 11.28 -33.19
CA VAL A 175 3.01 11.00 -33.03
C VAL A 175 3.30 9.50 -33.10
N ARG A 176 2.44 8.65 -32.52
CA ARG A 176 2.58 7.19 -32.59
C ARG A 176 2.41 6.68 -34.02
N VAL A 177 1.41 7.17 -34.75
CA VAL A 177 1.18 6.81 -36.17
C VAL A 177 2.41 7.17 -37.01
N VAL A 178 2.90 8.40 -36.87
CA VAL A 178 4.06 8.87 -37.63
C VAL A 178 5.29 8.03 -37.32
N THR A 179 5.51 7.69 -36.05
CA THR A 179 6.65 6.85 -35.63
C THR A 179 6.58 5.46 -36.26
N ILE A 180 5.43 4.78 -36.15
CA ILE A 180 5.24 3.44 -36.74
C ILE A 180 5.41 3.50 -38.25
N TYR A 181 4.84 4.51 -38.90
CA TYR A 181 4.96 4.71 -40.35
C TYR A 181 6.43 4.83 -40.79
N PHE A 182 7.20 5.72 -40.16
CA PHE A 182 8.61 5.89 -40.50
C PHE A 182 9.45 4.63 -40.25
N ILE A 183 9.18 3.91 -39.16
CA ILE A 183 9.86 2.64 -38.86
C ILE A 183 9.53 1.61 -39.94
N SER A 184 8.26 1.47 -40.33
CA SER A 184 7.86 0.56 -41.39
C SER A 184 8.59 0.87 -42.70
N LEU A 185 8.69 2.14 -43.10
CA LEU A 185 9.43 2.53 -44.30
C LEU A 185 10.91 2.17 -44.22
N LEU A 186 11.54 2.44 -43.06
CA LEU A 186 12.94 2.08 -42.83
C LEU A 186 13.15 0.57 -42.92
N VAL A 187 12.23 -0.21 -42.34
CA VAL A 187 12.28 -1.68 -42.39
C VAL A 187 12.14 -2.19 -43.82
N ILE A 188 11.28 -1.60 -44.66
CA ILE A 188 11.17 -2.00 -46.07
C ILE A 188 12.52 -1.82 -46.78
N VAL A 189 13.17 -0.67 -46.59
CA VAL A 189 14.49 -0.40 -47.20
C VAL A 189 15.52 -1.42 -46.70
N LEU A 190 15.56 -1.70 -45.40
CA LEU A 190 16.47 -2.70 -44.83
C LEU A 190 16.21 -4.11 -45.39
N VAL A 191 14.94 -4.50 -45.53
CA VAL A 191 14.57 -5.82 -46.06
C VAL A 191 14.97 -5.92 -47.54
N LEU A 192 14.66 -4.91 -48.36
CA LEU A 192 15.04 -4.88 -49.78
C LEU A 192 16.57 -4.95 -49.96
N LEU A 193 17.32 -4.24 -49.11
CA LEU A 193 18.78 -4.28 -49.10
C LEU A 193 19.30 -5.65 -48.65
N ALA A 194 18.70 -6.25 -47.62
CA ALA A 194 19.11 -7.57 -47.12
C ALA A 194 18.89 -8.70 -48.14
N PHE A 195 17.86 -8.59 -48.98
CA PHE A 195 17.59 -9.55 -50.06
C PHE A 195 18.33 -9.24 -51.36
N GLY A 196 19.11 -8.16 -51.42
CA GLY A 196 19.86 -7.77 -52.62
C GLY A 196 18.97 -7.38 -53.81
N LEU A 197 17.73 -6.96 -53.55
CA LEU A 197 16.79 -6.53 -54.59
C LEU A 197 17.01 -5.07 -55.01
N VAL A 198 17.69 -4.30 -54.17
CA VAL A 198 18.05 -2.91 -54.41
C VAL A 198 19.54 -2.74 -54.26
N ASP A 199 20.18 -2.24 -55.32
CA ASP A 199 21.47 -1.60 -55.23
C ASP A 199 21.30 -0.08 -55.10
N ILE A 200 22.14 0.54 -54.27
CA ILE A 200 22.18 2.01 -54.08
C ILE A 200 22.48 2.72 -55.42
N SER A 201 23.03 2.01 -56.40
CA SER A 201 23.29 2.49 -57.76
C SER A 201 22.05 2.56 -58.67
N ASN A 202 20.95 1.87 -58.35
CA ASN A 202 19.80 1.71 -59.25
C ASN A 202 18.86 2.94 -59.32
N GLY A 203 19.29 4.07 -58.75
CA GLY A 203 18.58 5.34 -58.79
C GLY A 203 17.48 5.44 -57.73
N PHE A 204 17.34 6.63 -57.14
CA PHE A 204 16.35 6.91 -56.10
C PHE A 204 14.90 6.66 -56.55
N GLU A 205 14.61 6.84 -57.84
CA GLU A 205 13.27 6.65 -58.40
C GLU A 205 12.79 5.20 -58.28
N ARG A 206 13.67 4.23 -58.56
CA ARG A 206 13.32 2.80 -58.49
C ARG A 206 13.04 2.39 -57.05
N LEU A 207 13.93 2.77 -56.12
CA LEU A 207 13.75 2.53 -54.69
C LEU A 207 12.44 3.13 -54.16
N TYR A 208 12.11 4.36 -54.59
CA TYR A 208 10.88 5.03 -54.17
C TYR A 208 9.62 4.25 -54.58
N LYS A 209 9.59 3.71 -55.81
CA LYS A 209 8.48 2.92 -56.34
C LYS A 209 8.34 1.58 -55.60
N GLU A 210 9.45 0.89 -55.37
CA GLU A 210 9.48 -0.40 -54.67
C GLU A 210 9.01 -0.28 -53.22
N VAL A 211 9.52 0.72 -52.49
CA VAL A 211 9.08 0.97 -51.12
C VAL A 211 7.60 1.36 -51.09
N GLY A 212 7.12 2.13 -52.08
CA GLY A 212 5.71 2.50 -52.20
C GLY A 212 4.80 1.29 -52.42
N ALA A 213 5.19 0.37 -53.30
CA ALA A 213 4.47 -0.86 -53.60
C ALA A 213 4.32 -1.78 -52.37
N ILE A 214 5.34 -1.82 -51.51
CA ILE A 214 5.39 -2.69 -50.33
C ILE A 214 4.80 -2.02 -49.08
N SER A 215 4.70 -0.69 -49.07
CA SER A 215 4.35 0.12 -47.90
C SER A 215 3.07 -0.33 -47.19
N ILE A 216 2.01 -0.66 -47.93
CA ILE A 216 0.71 -1.06 -47.36
C ILE A 216 0.86 -2.31 -46.48
N LEU A 217 1.52 -3.35 -46.97
CA LEU A 217 1.67 -4.61 -46.25
C LEU A 217 2.59 -4.47 -45.03
N ALA A 218 3.68 -3.71 -45.17
CA ALA A 218 4.59 -3.42 -44.07
C ALA A 218 3.90 -2.64 -42.94
N ILE A 219 3.13 -1.61 -43.30
CA ILE A 219 2.41 -0.76 -42.36
C ILE A 219 1.28 -1.54 -41.69
N LEU A 220 0.55 -2.37 -42.44
CA LEU A 220 -0.50 -3.21 -41.89
C LEU A 220 0.07 -4.22 -40.88
N GLY A 221 1.21 -4.84 -41.19
CA GLY A 221 1.91 -5.71 -40.26
C GLY A 221 2.39 -4.99 -38.99
N ALA A 222 3.00 -3.81 -39.14
CA ALA A 222 3.47 -2.98 -38.02
C ALA A 222 2.33 -2.50 -37.13
N CYS A 223 1.23 -2.02 -37.72
CA CYS A 223 0.03 -1.64 -36.98
C CYS A 223 -0.58 -2.84 -36.26
N THR A 224 -0.64 -4.02 -36.89
CA THR A 224 -1.18 -5.23 -36.25
C THR A 224 -0.35 -5.66 -35.04
N ALA A 225 0.98 -5.64 -35.14
CA ALA A 225 1.87 -5.97 -34.02
C ALA A 225 1.77 -4.94 -32.87
N ASP A 226 1.60 -3.66 -33.20
CA ASP A 226 1.35 -2.60 -32.24
C ASP A 226 0.02 -2.79 -31.47
N LEU A 227 -0.99 -3.40 -32.12
CA LEU A 227 -2.27 -3.74 -31.51
C LEU A 227 -2.23 -4.99 -30.63
N VAL A 228 -1.56 -6.05 -31.09
CA VAL A 228 -1.50 -7.32 -30.37
C VAL A 228 -0.62 -7.21 -29.13
N GLY A 229 0.49 -6.47 -29.19
CA GLY A 229 1.38 -6.31 -28.04
C GLY A 229 0.87 -5.36 -26.96
N ARG A 230 -0.44 -5.05 -26.91
CA ARG A 230 -1.03 -4.05 -26.02
C ARG A 230 -1.31 -4.58 -24.61
N GLU A 231 -0.85 -5.79 -24.32
CA GLU A 231 -0.89 -6.48 -23.03
C GLU A 231 0.51 -6.56 -22.40
#